data_AF-A0A444I317-F1
#
_entry.id   AF-A0A444I317-F1
#
_cell.length_a   1.000
_cell.length_b   1.000
_cell.length_c   1.000
_cell.angle_alpha   90.00
_cell.angle_beta   90.00
_cell.angle_gamma   90.00
#
_symmetry.space_group_name_H-M   'P 1'
#
loop_
_entity.id
_entity.type
_entity.pdbx_description
1 polymer ?
#
loop_
_entity_poly.entity_id
_entity_poly.type
_entity_poly.pdbx_seq_one_letter_code
_entity_poly.pdbx_strand_id
1 'polypeptide(L)'
;MTENKRLLPGSMSDEDALTCGDPITALIARISVSKVHDSLVEFVNAELKRPEAHPDHITIGLAAYMIQMHASFAAYFLDAEMADAVVAQFQAVFDRTYREHFVDSAKELAA
;
A
#
# COMPACT_ATOMS: atom_id res chain seq x y z
N MET A 1 -20.53 7.49 11.53
CA MET A 1 -20.17 6.30 12.32
C MET A 1 -18.82 5.85 11.82
N THR A 2 -17.76 6.12 12.57
CA THR A 2 -16.42 5.62 12.27
C THR A 2 -16.41 4.13 12.60
N GLU A 3 -16.56 3.28 11.58
CA GLU A 3 -16.26 1.87 11.71
C GLU A 3 -14.81 1.76 12.20
N ASN A 4 -14.59 1.01 13.28
CA ASN A 4 -13.25 0.71 13.79
C ASN A 4 -12.47 -0.01 12.67
N LYS A 5 -11.67 0.73 11.89
CA LYS A 5 -10.63 0.15 11.04
C LYS A 5 -9.80 -0.74 11.96
N ARG A 6 -9.89 -2.06 11.78
CA ARG A 6 -9.10 -3.01 12.55
C ARG A 6 -7.63 -2.79 12.16
N LEU A 7 -6.92 -2.01 12.98
CA LEU A 7 -5.50 -1.77 12.82
C LEU A 7 -4.74 -3.09 13.08
N LEU A 8 -3.78 -3.40 12.21
CA LEU A 8 -2.88 -4.53 12.44
C LEU A 8 -1.99 -4.23 13.65
N PRO A 9 -1.55 -5.25 14.42
CA PRO A 9 -0.58 -5.05 15.50
C PRO A 9 0.62 -4.21 15.04
N GLY A 10 1.00 -3.19 15.81
CA GLY A 10 2.08 -2.26 15.46
C GLY A 10 1.70 -1.08 14.55
N SER A 11 0.44 -0.97 14.12
CA SER A 11 -0.03 0.17 13.32
C SER A 11 -0.17 1.45 14.15
N MET A 12 0.16 2.60 13.56
CA MET A 12 -0.07 3.93 14.15
C MET A 12 -1.51 4.41 13.91
N SER A 13 -1.98 5.35 14.74
CA SER A 13 -3.20 6.10 14.45
C SER A 13 -3.00 7.07 13.27
N ASP A 14 -4.07 7.47 12.60
CA ASP A 14 -3.99 8.44 11.48
C ASP A 14 -3.41 9.79 11.94
N GLU A 15 -3.75 10.25 13.15
CA GLU A 15 -3.25 11.51 13.73
C GLU A 15 -1.75 11.45 14.04
N ASP A 16 -1.28 10.34 14.61
CA ASP A 16 0.14 10.13 14.90
C ASP A 16 0.94 9.98 13.60
N ALA A 17 0.40 9.27 12.60
CA ALA A 17 1.06 9.08 11.32
C ALA A 17 1.21 10.40 10.53
N LEU A 18 0.23 11.31 10.64
CA LEU A 18 0.29 12.64 10.02
C LEU A 18 1.32 13.57 10.67
N THR A 19 1.69 13.33 11.93
CA THR A 19 2.55 14.23 12.74
C THR A 19 3.90 13.62 13.11
N CYS A 20 4.20 12.39 12.67
CA CYS A 20 5.42 11.64 13.03
C CYS A 20 6.76 12.21 12.52
N GLY A 21 6.73 13.26 11.68
CA GLY A 21 7.94 13.88 11.13
C GLY A 21 8.60 13.14 9.97
N ASP A 22 8.22 11.88 9.69
CA ASP A 22 8.65 11.17 8.48
C ASP A 22 7.74 11.55 7.28
N PRO A 23 8.29 12.20 6.23
CA PRO A 23 7.49 12.68 5.11
C PRO A 23 6.83 11.55 4.30
N ILE A 24 7.42 10.34 4.31
CA ILE A 24 6.87 9.17 3.62
C ILE A 24 5.64 8.66 4.38
N THR A 25 5.77 8.42 5.68
CA THR A 25 4.66 7.99 6.54
C THR A 25 3.53 9.02 6.55
N ALA A 26 3.86 10.31 6.64
CA ALA A 26 2.86 11.37 6.57
C ALA A 26 2.15 11.42 5.19
N LEU A 27 2.85 11.11 4.10
CA LEU A 27 2.23 10.98 2.77
C LEU A 27 1.28 9.78 2.70
N ILE A 28 1.69 8.62 3.22
CA ILE A 28 0.85 7.42 3.29
C ILE A 28 -0.44 7.73 4.09
N ALA A 29 -0.31 8.40 5.23
CA ALA A 29 -1.45 8.81 6.05
C ALA A 29 -2.38 9.80 5.33
N ARG A 30 -1.83 10.76 4.57
CA ARG A 30 -2.68 11.64 3.72
C ARG A 30 -3.41 10.87 2.62
N ILE A 31 -2.76 9.87 2.02
CA ILE A 31 -3.38 9.02 1.00
C ILE A 31 -4.50 8.18 1.61
N SER A 32 -4.29 7.58 2.80
CA SER A 32 -5.26 6.67 3.45
C SER A 32 -6.57 7.33 3.87
N VAL A 33 -6.60 8.66 3.99
CA VAL A 33 -7.80 9.46 4.26
C VAL A 33 -8.27 10.26 3.05
N SER A 34 -7.67 10.03 1.87
CA SER A 34 -8.04 10.72 0.64
C SER A 34 -9.17 10.01 -0.11
N LYS A 35 -9.91 10.76 -0.93
CA LYS A 35 -10.93 10.20 -1.84
C LYS A 35 -10.37 9.14 -2.81
N VAL A 36 -9.08 9.19 -3.12
CA VAL A 36 -8.41 8.19 -3.96
C VAL A 36 -8.40 6.84 -3.26
N HIS A 37 -8.10 6.82 -1.96
CA HIS A 37 -8.15 5.60 -1.16
C HIS A 37 -9.57 5.05 -1.10
N ASP A 38 -10.57 5.89 -0.80
CA ASP A 38 -11.97 5.46 -0.74
C ASP A 38 -12.42 4.84 -2.07
N SER A 39 -12.13 5.51 -3.19
CA SER A 39 -12.48 5.02 -4.53
C SER A 39 -11.78 3.70 -4.86
N LEU A 40 -10.52 3.53 -4.44
CA LEU A 40 -9.78 2.29 -4.64
C LEU A 40 -10.37 1.14 -3.82
N VAL A 41 -10.74 1.40 -2.56
CA VAL A 41 -11.41 0.42 -1.69
C VAL A 41 -12.75 0.00 -2.29
N GLU A 42 -13.55 0.95 -2.76
CA GLU A 42 -14.82 0.67 -3.44
C GLU A 42 -14.61 -0.20 -4.68
N PHE A 43 -13.63 0.14 -5.52
CA PHE A 43 -13.28 -0.64 -6.71
C PHE A 43 -12.87 -2.08 -6.37
N VAL A 44 -11.94 -2.27 -5.43
CA VAL A 44 -11.47 -3.60 -5.03
C VAL A 44 -12.61 -4.43 -4.44
N ASN A 45 -13.44 -3.82 -3.60
CA ASN A 45 -14.63 -4.49 -3.04
C ASN A 45 -15.65 -4.87 -4.11
N ALA A 46 -15.78 -4.09 -5.18
CA ALA A 46 -16.64 -4.42 -6.31
C ALA A 46 -16.06 -5.60 -7.11
N GLU A 47 -14.75 -5.60 -7.37
CA GLU A 47 -14.07 -6.71 -8.07
C GLU A 47 -14.18 -8.03 -7.29
N LEU A 48 -14.03 -8.01 -5.96
CA LEU A 48 -14.19 -9.18 -5.10
C LEU A 48 -15.62 -9.76 -5.11
N LYS A 49 -16.62 -8.98 -5.52
CA LYS A 49 -18.03 -9.41 -5.61
C LYS A 49 -18.41 -9.93 -6.99
N ARG A 50 -17.50 -9.89 -7.97
CA ARG A 50 -17.79 -10.39 -9.33
C ARG A 50 -17.95 -11.91 -9.32
N PRO A 51 -18.83 -12.46 -10.18
CA PRO A 51 -18.82 -13.89 -10.46
C PRO A 51 -17.42 -14.31 -10.90
N GLU A 52 -16.90 -15.40 -10.32
CA GLU A 52 -15.53 -15.92 -10.57
C GLU A 52 -14.38 -15.04 -10.05
N ALA A 53 -14.64 -14.15 -9.08
CA ALA A 53 -13.58 -13.40 -8.44
C ALA A 53 -12.56 -14.35 -7.74
N HIS A 54 -11.30 -14.19 -8.11
CA HIS A 54 -10.15 -14.91 -7.55
C HIS A 54 -9.31 -13.89 -6.76
N PRO A 55 -9.33 -13.93 -5.41
CA PRO A 55 -8.63 -12.94 -4.58
C PRO A 55 -7.11 -12.86 -4.86
N ASP A 56 -6.48 -13.97 -5.21
CA ASP A 56 -5.08 -14.05 -5.63
C ASP A 56 -4.83 -13.28 -6.94
N HIS A 57 -5.69 -13.45 -7.95
CA HIS A 57 -5.58 -12.66 -9.20
C HIS A 57 -5.78 -11.17 -8.95
N ILE A 58 -6.75 -10.80 -8.11
CA ILE A 58 -7.06 -9.40 -7.78
C ILE A 58 -5.91 -8.76 -7.01
N THR A 59 -5.35 -9.45 -6.01
CA THR A 59 -4.24 -8.93 -5.19
C THR A 59 -2.96 -8.78 -6.01
N ILE A 60 -2.60 -9.78 -6.85
CA ILE A 60 -1.43 -9.69 -7.74
C ILE A 60 -1.63 -8.59 -8.79
N GLY A 61 -2.82 -8.48 -9.38
CA GLY A 61 -3.15 -7.44 -10.36
C GLY A 61 -3.05 -6.03 -9.77
N LEU A 62 -3.57 -5.84 -8.55
CA LEU A 62 -3.46 -4.57 -7.83
C LEU A 62 -2.01 -4.21 -7.54
N ALA A 63 -1.19 -5.17 -7.09
CA ALA A 63 0.24 -4.94 -6.86
C ALA A 63 0.95 -4.51 -8.15
N ALA A 64 0.70 -5.19 -9.26
CA ALA A 64 1.29 -4.85 -10.55
C ALA A 64 0.89 -3.43 -11.02
N TYR A 65 -0.38 -3.06 -10.85
CA TYR A 65 -0.87 -1.73 -11.20
C TYR A 65 -0.20 -0.61 -10.35
N MET A 66 -0.11 -0.81 -9.04
CA MET A 66 0.52 0.18 -8.15
C MET A 66 2.01 0.37 -8.47
N ILE A 67 2.72 -0.71 -8.83
CA ILE A 67 4.12 -0.65 -9.29
C ILE A 67 4.23 0.13 -10.59
N GLN A 68 3.35 -0.12 -11.57
CA GLN A 68 3.36 0.60 -12.85
C GLN A 68 3.07 2.09 -12.69
N MET A 69 2.12 2.46 -11.81
CA MET A 69 1.87 3.85 -11.48
C MET A 69 3.11 4.50 -10.87
N HIS A 70 3.71 3.88 -9.85
CA HIS A 70 4.94 4.37 -9.22
C HIS A 70 6.07 4.55 -10.24
N ALA A 71 6.32 3.54 -11.09
CA ALA A 71 7.34 3.59 -12.12
C ALA A 71 7.10 4.75 -13.11
N SER A 72 5.85 5.01 -13.47
CA SER A 72 5.47 6.14 -14.33
C SER A 72 5.76 7.49 -13.68
N PHE A 73 5.46 7.64 -12.38
CA PHE A 73 5.81 8.84 -11.63
C PHE A 73 7.33 9.02 -11.53
N ALA A 74 8.06 7.95 -11.18
CA ALA A 74 9.52 7.99 -11.10
C ALA A 74 10.15 8.40 -12.43
N ALA A 75 9.72 7.81 -13.55
CA ALA A 75 10.24 8.13 -14.88
C ALA A 75 9.98 9.59 -15.30
N TYR A 76 8.92 10.22 -14.78
CA TYR A 76 8.57 11.59 -15.12
C TYR A 76 9.26 12.64 -14.23
N PHE A 77 9.45 12.33 -12.94
CA PHE A 77 9.89 13.30 -11.94
C PHE A 77 11.33 13.11 -11.45
N LEU A 78 11.94 11.95 -11.67
CA LEU A 78 13.29 11.64 -11.21
C LEU A 78 14.28 11.65 -12.37
N ASP A 79 15.54 11.92 -12.04
CA ASP A 79 16.63 11.86 -13.01
C ASP A 79 16.82 10.42 -13.50
N ALA A 80 17.02 10.24 -14.81
CA ALA A 80 17.30 8.95 -15.41
C ALA A 80 18.58 8.31 -14.84
N GLU A 81 19.56 9.12 -14.42
CA GLU A 81 20.78 8.63 -13.76
C GLU A 81 20.49 7.96 -12.41
N MET A 82 19.33 8.25 -11.80
CA MET A 82 18.90 7.67 -10.52
C MET A 82 18.11 6.37 -10.69
N ALA A 83 17.86 5.90 -11.93
CA ALA A 83 16.97 4.78 -12.21
C ALA A 83 17.30 3.52 -11.39
N ASP A 84 18.57 3.09 -11.37
CA ASP A 84 18.99 1.90 -10.63
C ASP A 84 18.85 2.08 -9.11
N ALA A 85 19.15 3.28 -8.60
CA ALA A 85 18.98 3.60 -7.19
C ALA A 85 17.50 3.58 -6.77
N VAL A 86 16.61 4.10 -7.62
CA VAL A 86 15.15 4.10 -7.38
C VAL A 86 14.60 2.68 -7.40
N VAL A 87 15.05 1.82 -8.33
CA VAL A 87 14.65 0.41 -8.36
C VAL A 87 15.08 -0.31 -7.08
N ALA A 88 16.34 -0.12 -6.65
CA ALA A 88 16.85 -0.74 -5.43
C ALA A 88 16.11 -0.26 -4.17
N GLN A 89 15.82 1.04 -4.06
CA GLN A 89 15.03 1.59 -2.96
C GLN A 89 13.61 1.03 -2.94
N PHE A 90 12.97 0.92 -4.11
CA PHE A 90 11.63 0.35 -4.22
C PHE A 90 11.59 -1.12 -3.79
N GLN A 91 12.56 -1.94 -4.23
CA GLN A 91 12.68 -3.33 -3.80
C GLN A 91 12.85 -3.46 -2.28
N ALA A 92 13.70 -2.62 -1.68
CA ALA A 92 13.90 -2.64 -0.23
C ALA A 92 12.61 -2.29 0.54
N VAL A 93 11.84 -1.31 0.05
CA VAL A 93 10.53 -0.98 0.63
C VAL A 93 9.54 -2.12 0.45
N PHE A 94 9.48 -2.72 -0.74
CA PHE A 94 8.61 -3.86 -1.01
C PHE A 94 8.90 -5.03 -0.07
N ASP A 95 10.17 -5.45 0.03
CA ASP A 95 10.59 -6.58 0.85
C ASP A 95 10.27 -6.36 2.33
N ARG A 96 10.54 -5.15 2.83
CA ARG A 96 10.22 -4.77 4.21
C ARG A 96 8.72 -4.83 4.46
N THR A 97 7.94 -4.12 3.66
CA THR A 97 6.48 -4.00 3.84
C THR A 97 5.78 -5.36 3.70
N TYR A 98 6.13 -6.18 2.70
CA TYR A 98 5.50 -7.49 2.52
C TYR A 98 5.87 -8.46 3.64
N ARG A 99 7.13 -8.45 4.08
CA ARG A 99 7.55 -9.30 5.20
C ARG A 99 6.84 -8.90 6.50
N GLU A 100 6.89 -7.62 6.85
CA GLU A 100 6.31 -7.13 8.10
C GLU A 100 4.79 -7.27 8.14
N HIS A 101 4.09 -6.96 7.03
CA HIS A 101 2.62 -6.95 7.05
C HIS A 101 1.97 -8.25 6.59
N PHE A 102 2.48 -8.93 5.57
CA PHE A 102 1.84 -10.16 5.13
C PHE A 102 2.34 -11.36 5.92
N VAL A 103 3.67 -11.55 5.97
CA VAL A 103 4.24 -12.76 6.58
C VAL A 103 3.99 -12.81 8.07
N ASP A 104 4.19 -11.69 8.78
CA ASP A 104 4.03 -11.69 10.23
C ASP A 104 2.56 -11.62 10.66
N SER A 105 1.71 -10.84 10.00
CA SER A 105 0.26 -10.89 10.28
C SER A 105 -0.38 -12.22 9.89
N ALA A 106 0.07 -12.90 8.83
CA ALA A 106 -0.42 -14.24 8.49
C ALA A 106 -0.05 -15.28 9.57
N LYS A 107 1.16 -15.18 10.14
CA LYS A 107 1.56 -16.04 11.27
C LYS A 107 0.74 -15.74 12.52
N GLU A 108 0.49 -14.47 12.83
CA GLU A 108 -0.34 -14.08 13.98
C GLU A 108 -1.80 -14.52 13.82
N LEU A 109 -2.37 -14.48 12.61
CA LEU A 109 -3.72 -14.96 12.34
C LEU A 109 -3.85 -16.49 12.37
N ALA A 110 -2.73 -17.21 12.21
CA ALA A 110 -2.67 -18.67 12.26
C ALA A 110 -2.33 -19.24 13.66
N ALA A 111 -1.97 -18.38 14.61
CA ALA A 111 -1.63 -18.73 16.00
C ALA A 111 -2.84 -18.64 16.94
#